data_AF-A0A1H8NWQ3-F1
#
_entry.id   AF-A0A1H8NWQ3-F1
#
_cell.length_a   1.000
_cell.length_b   1.000
_cell.length_c   1.000
_cell.angle_alpha   90.00
_cell.angle_beta   90.00
_cell.angle_gamma   90.00
#
_symmetry.space_group_name_H-M   'P 1'
#
loop_
_entity.id
_entity.type
_entity.pdbx_description
1 polymer ?
#
loop_
_entity_poly.entity_id
_entity_poly.type
_entity_poly.pdbx_seq_one_letter_code
_entity_poly.pdbx_strand_id
1 'polypeptide(L)'
;MFHRHLFTMALLPPMYTTSKTGTPKSRSKKSKALLKAEAEHARFLKRMGVGDRGRQITVSPKEPAYARPSPDIPSLNSRGDVPTKPEPKVYSGKRKLLGVATMHKSNMVPVFADNPEEAVEIAKMRR
;
A
#
# COMPACT_ATOMS: atom_id res chain seq x y z
N MET A 1 8.89 59.19 -3.50
CA MET A 1 8.63 57.90 -4.17
C MET A 1 9.44 56.80 -3.50
N PHE A 2 8.90 56.11 -2.50
CA PHE A 2 9.57 54.96 -1.90
C PHE A 2 8.88 53.68 -2.39
N HIS A 3 9.49 53.03 -3.37
CA HIS A 3 9.07 51.72 -3.82
C HIS A 3 9.35 50.71 -2.69
N ARG A 4 8.31 50.30 -1.96
CA ARG A 4 8.36 49.08 -1.15
C ARG A 4 8.57 47.91 -2.09
N HIS A 5 9.83 47.55 -2.33
CA HIS A 5 10.18 46.26 -2.89
C HIS A 5 9.64 45.19 -1.93
N LEU A 6 8.55 44.53 -2.33
CA LEU A 6 8.01 43.35 -1.67
C LEU A 6 8.98 42.19 -1.93
N PHE A 7 10.09 42.14 -1.17
CA PHE A 7 10.91 40.95 -1.13
C PHE A 7 10.13 39.89 -0.36
N THR A 8 9.55 38.93 -1.08
CA THR A 8 8.77 37.86 -0.44
C THR A 8 9.69 37.05 0.47
N MET A 9 9.39 37.06 1.77
CA MET A 9 10.16 36.33 2.80
C MET A 9 10.23 34.82 2.52
N ALA A 10 9.36 34.28 1.66
CA ALA A 10 9.36 32.88 1.23
C ALA A 10 10.57 32.46 0.38
N LEU A 11 11.29 33.42 -0.21
CA LEU A 11 12.50 33.15 -1.01
C LEU A 11 13.80 33.23 -0.18
N LEU A 12 13.72 33.66 1.09
CA LEU A 12 14.90 33.74 1.94
C LEU A 12 15.14 32.43 2.70
N PRO A 13 16.41 32.13 3.06
CA PRO A 13 16.75 30.99 3.89
C PRO A 13 15.93 30.96 5.20
N PRO A 14 15.65 29.78 5.77
CA PRO A 14 14.74 29.60 6.90
C PRO A 14 15.14 30.37 8.17
N MET A 15 16.39 30.83 8.27
CA MET A 15 16.86 31.70 9.36
C MET A 15 16.28 33.12 9.30
N TYR A 16 15.85 33.58 8.13
CA TYR A 16 15.26 34.91 7.92
C TYR A 16 13.74 34.89 7.89
N THR A 17 13.11 33.70 7.88
CA THR A 17 11.65 33.54 7.90
C THR A 17 11.11 33.56 9.33
N THR A 18 10.12 34.40 9.62
CA THR A 18 9.41 34.40 10.92
C THR A 18 8.25 33.39 10.97
N SER A 19 7.98 32.67 9.88
CA SER A 19 6.95 31.63 9.83
C SER A 19 7.39 30.39 10.62
N LYS A 20 6.56 29.96 11.59
CA LYS A 20 6.79 28.74 12.37
C LYS A 20 6.65 27.50 11.47
N THR A 21 7.72 27.07 10.82
CA THR A 21 7.73 25.95 9.85
C THR A 21 7.97 24.57 10.48
N GLY A 22 8.04 24.48 11.81
CA GLY A 22 8.34 23.23 12.54
C GLY A 22 7.23 22.69 13.44
N THR A 23 6.02 23.27 13.42
CA THR A 23 4.94 22.75 14.28
C THR A 23 4.34 21.48 13.64
N PRO A 24 4.42 20.31 14.30
CA PRO A 24 3.79 19.11 13.77
C PRO A 24 2.29 19.35 13.65
N LYS A 25 1.72 19.00 12.49
CA LYS A 25 0.28 19.09 12.27
C LYS A 25 -0.45 18.27 13.34
N SER A 26 -1.51 18.83 13.92
CA SER A 26 -2.33 18.11 14.88
C SER A 26 -2.92 16.87 14.21
N ARG A 27 -2.72 15.69 14.80
CA ARG A 27 -3.34 14.47 14.30
C ARG A 27 -4.83 14.51 14.62
N SER A 28 -5.66 14.16 13.65
CA SER A 28 -7.09 14.02 13.86
C SER A 28 -7.40 12.88 14.83
N LYS A 29 -8.53 12.99 15.53
CA LYS A 29 -9.03 11.90 16.36
C LYS A 29 -9.33 10.69 15.47
N LYS A 30 -8.94 9.50 15.93
CA LYS A 30 -9.26 8.23 15.26
C LYS A 30 -10.78 8.05 15.17
N SER A 31 -11.26 7.52 14.05
CA SER A 31 -12.68 7.21 13.88
C SER A 31 -13.09 6.07 14.81
N LYS A 32 -14.39 6.01 15.18
CA LYS A 32 -14.93 4.93 16.03
C LYS A 32 -14.67 3.54 15.44
N ALA A 33 -14.77 3.42 14.12
CA ALA A 33 -14.48 2.17 13.41
C ALA A 33 -13.01 1.75 13.55
N LEU A 34 -12.07 2.71 13.41
CA LEU A 34 -10.65 2.44 13.55
C LEU A 34 -10.29 2.03 14.99
N LEU A 35 -10.87 2.70 16.00
CA LEU A 35 -10.70 2.33 17.40
C LEU A 35 -11.18 0.89 17.69
N LYS A 36 -12.32 0.48 17.10
CA LYS A 36 -12.84 -0.88 17.23
C LYS A 36 -11.90 -1.90 16.57
N ALA A 37 -11.44 -1.62 15.35
CA ALA A 37 -10.52 -2.50 14.62
C ALA A 37 -9.19 -2.68 15.35
N GLU A 38 -8.63 -1.60 15.90
CA GLU A 38 -7.40 -1.66 16.71
C GLU A 38 -7.60 -2.50 17.98
N ALA A 39 -8.75 -2.37 18.65
CA ALA A 39 -9.07 -3.16 19.84
C ALA A 39 -9.23 -4.67 19.51
N GLU A 40 -9.88 -5.01 18.41
CA GLU A 40 -10.01 -6.40 17.94
C GLU A 40 -8.65 -6.99 17.57
N HIS A 41 -7.82 -6.23 16.85
CA HIS A 41 -6.48 -6.64 16.48
C HIS A 41 -5.58 -6.86 17.69
N ALA A 42 -5.65 -5.97 18.70
CA ALA A 42 -4.90 -6.12 19.94
C ALA A 42 -5.32 -7.39 20.71
N ARG A 43 -6.62 -7.71 20.75
CA ARG A 43 -7.13 -8.96 21.35
C ARG A 43 -6.61 -10.19 20.61
N PHE A 44 -6.58 -10.13 19.28
CA PHE A 44 -6.03 -11.20 18.45
C PHE A 44 -4.54 -11.43 18.73
N LEU A 45 -3.71 -10.39 18.71
CA LEU A 45 -2.28 -10.51 19.01
C LEU A 45 -2.03 -11.08 20.42
N LYS A 46 -2.82 -10.65 21.40
CA LYS A 46 -2.78 -11.22 22.76
C LYS A 46 -3.13 -12.71 22.77
N ARG A 47 -4.18 -13.12 22.05
CA ARG A 47 -4.56 -14.54 21.91
C ARG A 47 -3.47 -15.36 21.21
N MET A 48 -2.79 -14.77 20.24
CA MET A 48 -1.66 -15.39 19.53
C MET A 48 -0.37 -15.40 20.35
N GLY A 49 -0.36 -14.82 21.56
CA GLY A 49 0.83 -14.76 22.42
C GLY A 49 1.90 -13.79 21.93
N VAL A 50 1.54 -12.83 21.06
CA VAL A 50 2.44 -11.81 20.50
C VAL A 50 2.34 -10.54 21.33
N GLY A 51 3.48 -10.03 21.81
CA GLY A 51 3.58 -8.75 22.51
C GLY A 51 3.71 -8.82 24.04
N ASP A 52 3.66 -10.02 24.64
CA ASP A 52 4.02 -10.20 26.04
C ASP A 52 5.55 -10.10 26.20
N ARG A 53 6.04 -8.89 26.51
CA ARG A 53 7.46 -8.60 26.76
C ARG A 53 8.06 -9.40 27.94
N GLY A 54 7.23 -10.09 28.72
CA GLY A 54 7.64 -10.98 29.81
C GLY A 54 7.72 -12.47 29.43
N ARG A 55 7.25 -12.86 28.24
CA ARG A 55 7.38 -14.24 27.76
C ARG A 55 8.77 -14.41 27.14
N GLN A 56 9.77 -14.68 27.98
CA GLN A 56 11.05 -15.19 27.48
C GLN A 56 10.79 -16.56 26.85
N ILE A 57 10.87 -16.64 25.52
CA ILE A 57 11.01 -17.92 24.84
C ILE A 57 12.42 -18.41 25.14
N THR A 58 12.57 -19.16 26.23
CA THR A 58 13.80 -19.91 26.49
C THR A 58 13.85 -21.03 25.46
N VAL A 59 14.49 -20.75 24.32
CA VAL A 59 14.92 -21.82 23.42
C VAL A 59 16.06 -22.50 24.17
N SER A 60 15.79 -23.64 24.81
CA SER A 60 16.86 -24.46 25.38
C SER A 60 17.93 -24.66 24.30
N PRO A 61 19.21 -24.38 24.58
CA PRO A 61 20.28 -24.71 23.64
C PRO A 61 20.09 -26.17 23.24
N LYS A 62 20.08 -26.45 21.95
CA LYS A 62 20.08 -27.83 21.46
C LYS A 62 21.33 -28.47 22.04
N GLU A 63 21.16 -29.39 23.00
CA GLU A 63 22.26 -30.19 23.55
C GLU A 63 23.13 -30.66 22.38
N PRO A 64 24.48 -30.64 22.48
CA PRO A 64 25.30 -31.18 21.41
C PRO A 64 24.88 -32.63 21.26
N ALA A 65 24.17 -32.91 20.16
CA ALA A 65 23.54 -34.17 19.94
C ALA A 65 24.63 -35.23 20.04
N TYR A 66 24.58 -36.05 21.09
CA TYR A 66 25.20 -37.37 21.05
C TYR A 66 24.44 -38.10 19.94
N ALA A 67 24.87 -37.86 18.70
CA ALA A 67 24.10 -38.19 17.52
C ALA A 67 24.04 -39.71 17.47
N ARG A 68 22.86 -40.27 17.78
CA ARG A 68 22.60 -41.66 17.43
C ARG A 68 22.87 -41.77 15.93
N PRO A 69 23.67 -42.74 15.46
CA PRO A 69 23.85 -42.93 14.03
C PRO A 69 22.47 -43.24 13.44
N SER A 70 21.86 -42.22 12.85
CA SER A 70 20.63 -42.35 12.09
C SER A 70 21.05 -42.74 10.67
N PRO A 71 20.39 -43.73 10.05
CA PRO A 71 20.57 -43.97 8.62
C PRO A 71 20.35 -42.66 7.86
N ASP A 72 21.25 -42.36 6.93
CA ASP A 72 21.11 -41.22 6.03
C ASP A 72 20.10 -41.61 4.94
N ILE A 73 18.84 -41.23 5.15
CA ILE A 73 17.76 -41.50 4.21
C ILE A 73 17.68 -40.28 3.28
N PRO A 74 18.05 -40.42 1.99
CA PRO A 74 17.99 -39.30 1.06
C PRO A 74 16.55 -38.81 0.94
N SER A 75 16.38 -37.49 0.81
CA SER A 75 15.06 -36.93 0.52
C SER A 75 14.55 -37.44 -0.82
N LEU A 76 13.23 -37.57 -0.94
CA LEU A 76 12.59 -37.94 -2.20
C LEU A 76 12.96 -36.89 -3.26
N ASN A 77 13.75 -37.31 -4.24
CA ASN A 77 14.20 -36.52 -5.39
C ASN A 77 13.11 -36.34 -6.45
N SER A 78 11.98 -37.04 -6.30
CA SER A 78 10.78 -36.86 -7.10
C SER A 78 9.96 -35.70 -6.53
N ARG A 79 9.99 -34.55 -7.21
CA ARG A 79 8.91 -33.56 -7.04
C ARG A 79 7.63 -34.20 -7.57
N GLY A 80 6.55 -34.16 -6.80
CA GLY A 80 5.21 -34.46 -7.32
C GLY A 80 4.91 -33.57 -8.54
N ASP A 81 4.03 -34.04 -9.41
CA ASP A 81 3.73 -33.34 -10.67
C ASP A 81 3.45 -31.86 -10.43
N VAL A 82 4.19 -31.01 -11.15
CA VAL A 82 3.98 -29.57 -11.14
C VAL A 82 2.60 -29.33 -11.76
N PRO A 83 1.72 -28.53 -11.13
CA PRO A 83 0.41 -28.24 -11.72
C PRO A 83 0.59 -27.65 -13.12
N THR A 84 -0.28 -28.06 -14.05
CA THR A 84 -0.27 -27.56 -15.42
C THR A 84 -0.29 -26.04 -15.42
N LYS A 85 0.52 -25.42 -16.29
CA LYS A 85 0.54 -23.95 -16.41
C LYS A 85 -0.87 -23.45 -16.74
N PRO A 86 -1.38 -22.42 -16.05
CA PRO A 86 -2.67 -21.84 -16.41
C PRO A 86 -2.62 -21.31 -17.84
N GLU A 87 -3.76 -21.34 -18.53
CA GLU A 87 -3.86 -20.80 -19.89
C GLU A 87 -3.46 -19.32 -19.94
N PRO A 88 -2.76 -18.89 -21.00
CA PRO A 88 -2.38 -17.50 -21.16
C PRO A 88 -3.63 -16.63 -21.31
N LYS A 89 -3.70 -15.53 -20.56
CA LYS A 89 -4.78 -14.54 -20.68
C LYS A 89 -4.61 -13.77 -21.99
N VAL A 90 -5.13 -14.32 -23.08
CA VAL A 90 -5.17 -13.66 -24.39
C VAL A 90 -6.35 -12.70 -24.42
N TYR A 91 -6.09 -11.44 -24.78
CA TYR A 91 -7.13 -10.44 -24.94
C TYR A 91 -8.05 -10.84 -26.10
N SER A 92 -9.34 -11.03 -25.81
CA SER A 92 -10.32 -11.57 -26.77
C SER A 92 -10.81 -10.57 -27.82
N GLY A 93 -10.37 -9.30 -27.77
CA GLY A 93 -10.80 -8.26 -28.72
C GLY A 93 -12.26 -7.81 -28.60
N LYS A 94 -13.04 -8.40 -27.68
CA LYS A 94 -14.49 -8.14 -27.53
C LYS A 94 -14.82 -6.69 -27.21
N ARG A 95 -14.00 -6.00 -26.41
CA ARG A 95 -14.21 -4.60 -26.01
C ARG A 95 -13.06 -3.73 -26.48
N LYS A 96 -13.18 -3.10 -27.64
CA LYS A 96 -12.14 -2.22 -28.18
C LYS A 96 -12.08 -0.91 -27.39
N LEU A 97 -10.90 -0.53 -26.92
CA LEU A 97 -10.68 0.75 -26.27
C LEU A 97 -10.60 1.85 -27.35
N LEU A 98 -11.46 2.86 -27.26
CA LEU A 98 -11.39 4.03 -28.15
C LEU A 98 -10.34 5.04 -27.66
N GLY A 99 -10.28 5.27 -26.35
CA GLY A 99 -9.32 6.18 -25.76
C GLY A 99 -9.52 6.39 -24.26
N VAL A 100 -8.76 7.32 -23.68
CA VAL A 100 -8.88 7.74 -22.29
C VAL A 100 -9.38 9.17 -22.25
N ALA A 101 -10.59 9.36 -21.73
CA ALA A 101 -11.19 10.67 -21.56
C ALA A 101 -10.95 11.18 -20.13
N THR A 102 -11.02 12.48 -19.95
CA THR A 102 -10.90 13.13 -18.64
C THR A 102 -12.27 13.64 -18.22
N MET A 103 -12.89 12.99 -17.23
CA MET A 103 -14.24 13.35 -16.76
C MET A 103 -14.23 14.68 -16.01
N HIS A 104 -13.41 14.80 -14.97
CA HIS A 104 -13.22 16.06 -14.24
C HIS A 104 -11.76 16.18 -13.82
N LYS A 105 -11.15 17.35 -14.02
CA LYS A 105 -9.77 17.77 -13.66
C LYS A 105 -8.69 16.67 -13.67
N SER A 106 -8.66 15.77 -12.69
CA SER A 106 -7.66 14.69 -12.52
C SER A 106 -8.14 13.27 -12.83
N ASN A 107 -9.43 13.05 -13.13
CA ASN A 107 -10.00 11.72 -13.31
C ASN A 107 -9.92 11.29 -14.77
N MET A 108 -9.02 10.34 -15.05
CA MET A 108 -8.88 9.68 -16.34
C MET A 108 -9.74 8.42 -16.37
N VAL A 109 -10.62 8.32 -17.36
CA VAL A 109 -11.62 7.24 -17.50
C VAL A 109 -11.53 6.65 -18.91
N PRO A 110 -11.43 5.31 -19.04
CA PRO A 110 -11.38 4.66 -20.35
C PRO A 110 -12.75 4.70 -21.03
N VAL A 111 -12.79 5.04 -22.32
CA VAL A 111 -13.98 4.97 -23.15
C VAL A 111 -13.85 3.79 -24.12
N PHE A 112 -14.88 2.94 -24.17
CA PHE A 112 -14.93 1.75 -25.01
C PHE A 112 -15.81 1.95 -26.24
N ALA A 113 -15.56 1.16 -27.29
CA ALA A 113 -16.32 1.20 -28.54
C ALA A 113 -17.80 0.79 -28.38
N ASP A 114 -18.13 0.05 -27.33
CA ASP A 114 -19.50 -0.38 -27.03
C ASP A 114 -20.41 0.82 -26.72
N ASN A 115 -19.85 1.89 -26.14
CA ASN A 115 -20.57 3.06 -25.64
C ASN A 115 -19.91 4.37 -26.14
N PRO A 116 -20.04 4.72 -27.43
CA PRO A 116 -19.43 5.93 -27.97
C PRO A 116 -20.03 7.23 -27.39
N GLU A 117 -21.27 7.19 -26.91
CA GLU A 117 -21.95 8.35 -26.31
C GLU A 117 -21.27 8.85 -25.02
N GLU A 118 -20.61 7.95 -24.26
CA GLU A 118 -19.86 8.33 -23.06
C GLU A 118 -18.72 9.32 -23.39
N ALA A 119 -18.07 9.17 -24.55
CA ALA A 119 -17.06 10.14 -24.98
C ALA A 119 -17.67 11.54 -25.22
N VAL A 120 -18.85 11.58 -25.84
CA VAL A 120 -19.53 12.83 -26.18
C VAL A 120 -20.01 13.53 -24.92
N GLU A 121 -20.58 12.80 -23.97
CA GLU A 121 -21.04 13.35 -22.69
C GLU A 121 -19.87 13.91 -21.87
N ILE A 122 -18.75 13.19 -21.78
CA ILE A 122 -17.53 13.64 -21.09
C ILE A 122 -16.93 14.88 -21.77
N ALA A 123 -16.98 14.96 -23.10
CA ALA A 123 -16.51 16.14 -23.84
C ALA A 123 -17.40 17.38 -23.61
N LYS A 124 -18.71 17.18 -23.43
CA LYS A 124 -19.67 18.27 -23.16
C LYS A 124 -19.59 18.80 -21.73
N MET A 125 -19.01 18.05 -20.79
CA MET A 125 -18.84 18.53 -19.41
C MET A 125 -17.96 19.78 -19.39
N ARG A 126 -18.39 20.80 -18.63
CA ARG A 126 -17.54 21.97 -18.36
C ARG A 126 -16.32 21.52 -17.54
N ARG A 127 -15.13 21.83 -18.06
CA ARG A 127 -13.83 21.56 -17.44
C ARG A 127 -13.39 22.71 -16.55
#